data_AF-A0A2S9G5J1-F1
#
_entry.id   AF-A0A2S9G5J1-F1
#
_cell.length_a   1.000
_cell.length_b   1.000
_cell.length_c   1.000
_cell.angle_alpha   90.00
_cell.angle_beta   90.00
_cell.angle_gamma   90.00
#
_symmetry.space_group_name_H-M   'P 1'
#
loop_
_entity.id
_entity.type
_entity.pdbx_description
1 polymer ?
#
loop_
_entity_poly.entity_id
_entity_poly.type
_entity_poly.pdbx_seq_one_letter_code
_entity_poly.pdbx_strand_id
1 'polypeptide(L)' 'LSSVDSFTEEAISLLFTIDDLCTAAGVEWSLIASRAVAQTLNAAGIEFEAAGSVPEALNHFADAMVARRQLLPLLTKTA' A
#
# COMPACT_ATOMS: atom_id res chain seq x y z
N LEU A 1 -10.27 1.09 0.34
CA LEU A 1 -11.34 1.86 1.02
C LEU A 1 -12.05 2.82 0.04
N SER A 2 -12.15 2.48 -1.24
CA SER A 2 -12.64 3.38 -2.31
C SER A 2 -14.14 3.69 -2.22
N SER A 3 -14.93 2.81 -1.62
CA SER A 3 -16.39 2.98 -1.43
C SER A 3 -16.78 3.44 -0.02
N VAL A 4 -15.81 3.90 0.79
CA VAL A 4 -16.08 4.39 2.14
C VAL A 4 -16.49 5.86 2.06
N ASP A 5 -17.72 6.17 2.47
CA ASP A 5 -18.26 7.54 2.39
C ASP A 5 -18.04 8.36 3.68
N SER A 6 -17.66 7.71 4.77
CA SER A 6 -17.33 8.36 6.05
C SER A 6 -16.16 7.65 6.73
N PHE A 7 -15.21 8.42 7.26
CA PHE A 7 -14.04 7.91 7.94
C PHE A 7 -13.68 8.87 9.07
N THR A 8 -13.45 8.37 10.28
CA THR A 8 -13.13 9.21 11.44
C THR A 8 -11.65 9.19 11.75
N GLU A 9 -11.16 10.15 12.53
CA GLU A 9 -9.74 10.24 12.89
C GLU A 9 -9.30 9.02 13.72
N GLU A 10 -10.18 8.47 14.57
CA GLU A 10 -9.87 7.27 15.36
C GLU A 10 -9.60 6.05 14.48
N ALA A 11 -10.23 5.99 13.30
CA ALA A 11 -10.03 4.90 12.34
C ALA A 11 -8.65 4.95 11.66
N ILE A 12 -7.89 6.04 11.79
CA ILE A 12 -6.51 6.11 11.30
C ILE A 12 -5.62 5.10 12.04
N SER A 13 -5.87 4.86 13.34
CA SER A 13 -5.13 3.86 14.12
C SER A 13 -5.21 2.45 13.52
N LEU A 14 -6.32 2.10 12.87
CA LEU A 14 -6.47 0.84 12.16
C LEU A 14 -5.54 0.77 10.94
N LEU A 15 -5.31 1.87 10.23
CA LEU A 15 -4.41 1.90 9.07
C LEU A 15 -2.95 1.67 9.50
N PHE A 16 -2.52 2.29 10.61
CA PHE A 16 -1.20 2.01 11.19
C PHE A 16 -1.08 0.54 11.64
N THR A 17 -2.13 -0.01 12.24
CA THR A 17 -2.12 -1.43 12.63
C THR A 17 -1.97 -2.35 11.42
N ILE A 18 -2.62 -2.02 10.30
CA ILE A 18 -2.47 -2.77 9.04
C ILE A 18 -1.04 -2.62 8.50
N ASP A 19 -0.49 -1.42 8.51
CA ASP A 19 0.87 -1.14 8.05
C ASP A 19 1.91 -1.92 8.86
N ASP A 20 1.80 -1.91 10.19
CA ASP A 20 2.66 -2.66 11.10
C ASP A 20 2.59 -4.16 10.82
N LEU A 21 1.39 -4.71 10.61
CA LEU A 21 1.19 -6.13 10.31
C LEU A 21 1.77 -6.53 8.95
N CYS A 22 1.58 -5.70 7.93
CA CYS A 22 2.14 -5.93 6.60
C CYS A 22 3.68 -5.87 6.63
N THR A 23 4.23 -4.88 7.32
CA THR A 23 5.67 -4.73 7.54
C THR A 23 6.24 -5.93 8.28
N ALA A 24 5.60 -6.38 9.36
CA ALA A 24 6.02 -7.54 10.14
C ALA A 24 5.98 -8.84 9.33
N ALA A 25 5.03 -8.98 8.40
CA ALA A 25 4.94 -10.12 7.50
C ALA A 25 5.87 -10.02 6.27
N GLY A 26 6.57 -8.90 6.09
CA GLY A 26 7.43 -8.65 4.93
C GLY A 26 6.65 -8.56 3.62
N VAL A 27 5.38 -8.16 3.68
CA VAL A 27 4.51 -8.02 2.51
C VAL A 27 4.26 -6.54 2.23
N GLU A 28 4.24 -6.21 0.95
CA GLU A 28 3.87 -4.89 0.47
C GLU A 28 2.35 -4.75 0.42
N TRP A 29 1.82 -3.57 0.70
CA TRP A 29 0.39 -3.28 0.63
C TRP A 29 0.16 -1.89 0.02
N SER A 30 -1.08 -1.60 -0.39
CA SER A 30 -1.43 -0.30 -0.97
C SER A 30 -2.84 0.12 -0.53
N LEU A 31 -2.96 1.39 -0.15
CA LEU A 31 -4.25 1.99 0.22
C LEU A 31 -4.92 2.61 -1.01
N ILE A 32 -6.12 2.17 -1.35
CA ILE A 32 -6.99 2.89 -2.29
C ILE A 32 -7.98 3.71 -1.48
N ALA A 33 -7.67 4.99 -1.29
CA ALA A 33 -8.46 5.90 -0.45
C ALA A 33 -9.66 6.47 -1.22
N SER A 34 -10.84 6.49 -0.59
CA SER A 34 -11.93 7.36 -1.06
C SER A 34 -11.64 8.82 -0.69
N ARG A 35 -12.48 9.73 -1.18
CA ARG A 35 -12.41 11.15 -0.79
C ARG A 35 -12.51 11.35 0.72
N ALA A 36 -13.43 10.65 1.40
CA ALA A 36 -13.62 10.80 2.84
C ALA A 36 -12.39 10.36 3.63
N VAL A 37 -11.76 9.26 3.21
CA VAL A 37 -10.51 8.76 3.82
C VAL A 37 -9.37 9.73 3.58
N ALA A 38 -9.16 10.15 2.33
CA ALA A 38 -8.08 11.08 1.96
C ALA A 38 -8.19 12.42 2.69
N GLN A 39 -9.40 12.97 2.83
CA GLN A 39 -9.63 14.22 3.57
C GLN A 39 -9.27 14.10 5.05
N THR A 40 -9.65 12.99 5.68
CA THR A 40 -9.38 12.75 7.10
C THR A 40 -7.88 12.60 7.35
N LEU A 41 -7.18 11.85 6.50
CA LEU A 41 -5.72 11.69 6.55
C LEU A 41 -5.00 13.04 6.38
N ASN A 42 -5.40 13.82 5.37
CA ASN A 42 -4.84 15.15 5.13
C ASN A 42 -5.08 16.10 6.30
N ALA A 43 -6.28 16.08 6.90
CA ALA A 43 -6.61 16.90 8.06
C ALA A 43 -5.77 16.54 9.30
N ALA A 44 -5.43 15.26 9.46
CA ALA A 44 -4.54 14.77 10.50
C ALA A 44 -3.04 14.95 10.17
N GLY A 45 -2.70 15.43 8.96
CA GLY A 45 -1.31 15.58 8.51
C GLY A 45 -0.58 14.25 8.31
N ILE A 46 -1.31 13.19 7.96
CA ILE A 46 -0.78 11.83 7.80
C ILE A 46 -0.80 11.45 6.33
N GLU A 47 0.35 10.97 5.84
CA GLU A 47 0.51 10.46 4.49
C GLU A 47 0.70 8.93 4.53
N PHE A 48 -0.05 8.23 3.68
CA PHE A 48 0.15 6.81 3.39
C PHE A 48 0.49 6.67 1.90
N GLU A 49 1.27 5.66 1.53
CA GLU A 49 1.44 5.27 0.13
C GLU A 49 0.11 4.74 -0.41
N ALA A 50 -0.67 5.65 -0.98
CA ALA A 50 -1.98 5.38 -1.53
C ALA A 50 -1.91 5.34 -3.06
N ALA A 51 -2.44 4.26 -3.66
CA ALA A 51 -2.68 4.22 -5.10
C ALA A 51 -3.98 4.94 -5.44
N GLY A 52 -4.00 5.66 -6.55
CA GLY A 52 -5.21 6.33 -7.05
C GLY A 52 -6.29 5.35 -7.49
N SER A 53 -5.93 4.10 -7.82
CA SER A 53 -6.87 3.07 -8.23
C SER A 53 -6.36 1.64 -8.00
N VAL A 54 -7.27 0.66 -8.06
CA VAL A 54 -6.90 -0.77 -8.00
C VAL A 54 -6.02 -1.18 -9.17
N PRO A 55 -6.33 -0.83 -10.44
CA PRO A 55 -5.44 -1.17 -11.56
C PRO A 55 -4.02 -0.60 -11.42
N GLU A 56 -3.90 0.63 -10.92
CA GLU A 56 -2.61 1.25 -10.64
C GLU A 56 -1.82 0.48 -9.58
N ALA A 57 -2.45 0.14 -8.45
CA ALA A 57 -1.82 -0.68 -7.42
C ALA A 57 -1.36 -2.05 -7.95
N LEU A 58 -2.20 -2.71 -8.76
CA LEU A 58 -1.87 -4.00 -9.36
C LEU A 58 -0.71 -3.91 -10.35
N ASN A 59 -0.66 -2.84 -11.15
CA ASN A 59 0.47 -2.60 -12.06
C ASN A 59 1.78 -2.42 -11.28
N HIS A 60 1.75 -1.62 -10.22
CA HIS A 60 2.90 -1.43 -9.33
C HIS A 60 3.42 -2.76 -8.75
N PHE A 61 2.51 -3.60 -8.22
CA PHE A 61 2.90 -4.92 -7.71
C PHE A 61 3.44 -5.85 -8.81
N ALA A 62 2.86 -5.80 -10.02
CA ALA A 62 3.32 -6.59 -11.14
C ALA A 62 4.74 -6.19 -11.57
N ASP A 63 5.04 -4.90 -11.64
CA ASP A 63 6.37 -4.39 -11.96
C ASP A 63 7.41 -4.85 -10.94
N ALA A 64 7.08 -4.77 -9.65
CA ALA A 64 7.93 -5.26 -8.57
C ALA A 64 8.17 -6.77 -8.66
N MET A 65 7.17 -7.56 -9.07
CA MET A 65 7.33 -9.00 -9.30
C MET A 65 8.21 -9.31 -10.52
N VAL A 66 8.05 -8.57 -11.62
CA VAL A 66 8.85 -8.73 -12.84
C VAL A 66 10.32 -8.40 -12.53
N ALA A 67 10.59 -7.30 -11.84
CA ALA A 67 11.93 -6.91 -11.42
C ALA A 67 12.61 -8.01 -10.58
N ARG A 68 11.90 -8.56 -9.58
CA ARG A 68 12.41 -9.67 -8.77
C ARG A 68 12.74 -10.90 -9.62
N ARG A 69 11.87 -11.27 -10.58
CA ARG A 69 12.10 -12.40 -11.49
C ARG A 69 13.31 -12.19 -12.40
N GLN A 70 13.55 -10.97 -12.87
CA GLN A 70 14.72 -10.66 -13.70
C GLN A 70 16.05 -10.75 -12.94
N LEU A 71 16.05 -10.59 -11.61
CA LEU A 71 17.24 -10.71 -10.77
C LEU A 71 17.58 -12.16 -10.39
N LEU A 72 16.61 -13.09 -10.43
CA LEU A 72 16.82 -14.51 -10.10
C LEU A 72 18.00 -15.16 -10.85
N PRO A 73 18.19 -14.99 -12.17
CA PRO A 73 19.30 -15.61 -12.90
C PRO A 73 20.67 -15.07 -12.48
N LEU A 74 20.74 -13.86 -11.91
CA LEU A 74 21.99 -13.25 -11.46
C LEU A 74 22.40 -13.78 -10.08
N LEU A 75 21.42 -14.05 -9.22
CA LEU A 75 21.65 -14.59 -7.88
C LEU A 75 21.95 -16.10 -7.88
N THR A 76 21.45 -16.85 -8.87
CA THR A 76 21.79 -18.27 -9.05
C THR A 76 23.13 -18.48 -9.75
N LYS A 77 23.74 -17.42 -10.30
CA LYS A 77 25.07 -17.43 -10.93
C LYS A 77 26.16 -16.86 -10.01
N THR A 78 26.03 -17.10 -8.72
CA THR A 78 27.12 -16.97 -7.75
C THR A 78 27.44 -18.37 -7.27
N ALA A 79 28.36 -19.02 -7.99
CA ALA A 79 29.03 -20.26 -7.64
C ALA A 79 30.29 -19.95 -6.84
#